data_AF-A0A967KGT0-F1
#
_entry.id   AF-A0A967KGT0-F1
#
_cell.length_a   1.000
_cell.length_b   1.000
_cell.length_c   1.000
_cell.angle_alpha   90.00
_cell.angle_beta   90.00
_cell.angle_gamma   90.00
#
_symmetry.space_group_name_H-M   'P 1'
#
loop_
_entity.id
_entity.type
_entity.pdbx_description
1 polymer ?
#
loop_
_entity_poly.entity_id
_entity_poly.type
_entity_poly.pdbx_seq_one_letter_code
_entity_poly.pdbx_strand_id
1 'polypeptide(L)' 'HAVGLTARIAGALADAGISANLVAGVHHDHVFIPADRAGEALALLESMS' A
#
# COMPACT_ATOMS: atom_id res chain seq x y z
N HIS A 1 -7.41 -12.70 10.74
CA HIS A 1 -5.93 -12.68 10.74
C HIS A 1 -5.47 -11.88 9.51
N ALA A 2 -5.22 -10.58 9.66
CA ALA A 2 -4.89 -9.64 8.57
C ALA A 2 -3.40 -9.64 8.16
N VAL A 3 -2.59 -10.53 8.76
CA VAL A 3 -1.12 -10.48 8.74
C VAL A 3 -0.48 -10.63 7.34
N GLY A 4 -1.23 -11.05 6.32
CA GLY A 4 -0.74 -11.20 4.96
C GLY A 4 -1.01 -10.02 4.03
N LEU A 5 -2.07 -9.24 4.26
CA LEU A 5 -2.48 -8.17 3.35
C LEU A 5 -1.51 -6.99 3.43
N THR A 6 -1.24 -6.53 4.64
CA THR A 6 -0.30 -5.43 4.94
C THR A 6 1.09 -5.74 4.39
N ALA A 7 1.57 -6.98 4.55
CA ALA A 7 2.87 -7.42 4.03
C ALA A 7 2.91 -7.44 2.50
N ARG A 8 1.86 -7.94 1.83
CA ARG A 8 1.77 -7.93 0.35
C ARG A 8 1.75 -6.51 -0.21
N ILE A 9 0.97 -5.61 0.40
CA ILE A 9 0.88 -4.21 -0.02
C ILE A 9 2.23 -3.50 0.18
N ALA A 10 2.84 -3.65 1.35
CA ALA A 10 4.14 -3.03 1.65
C ALA A 10 5.24 -3.54 0.70
N GLY A 11 5.27 -4.84 0.40
CA GLY A 11 6.21 -5.42 -0.55
C GLY A 11 6.04 -4.86 -1.96
N ALA A 12 4.81 -4.85 -2.49
CA ALA A 12 4.55 -4.34 -3.83
C ALA A 12 4.94 -2.86 -3.99
N LEU A 13 4.62 -2.01 -3.00
CA LEU A 13 5.00 -0.61 -3.01
C LEU A 13 6.52 -0.44 -2.90
N ALA A 14 7.20 -1.24 -2.08
CA ALA A 14 8.66 -1.22 -1.96
C ALA A 14 9.36 -1.65 -3.26
N ASP A 15 8.87 -2.69 -3.93
CA ASP A 15 9.40 -3.16 -5.22
C ASP A 15 9.23 -2.11 -6.34
N ALA A 16 8.16 -1.31 -6.29
CA ALA A 16 7.95 -0.15 -7.16
C ALA A 16 8.71 1.11 -6.70
N GLY A 17 9.48 1.03 -5.61
CA GLY A 17 10.22 2.16 -5.03
C GLY A 17 9.30 3.27 -4.51
N ILE A 18 8.04 2.97 -4.20
CA ILE A 18 7.06 3.90 -3.63
C ILE A 18 7.19 3.88 -2.11
N SER A 19 7.57 5.02 -1.53
CA SER A 19 7.56 5.17 -0.07
C SER A 19 6.12 5.12 0.45
N ALA A 20 5.89 4.30 1.47
CA ALA A 20 4.57 4.08 2.05
C ALA A 20 4.63 3.99 3.57
N ASN A 21 3.77 4.73 4.26
CA ASN A 21 3.56 4.59 5.70
C ASN A 21 2.23 3.87 5.94
N LEU A 22 2.30 2.63 6.43
CA LEU A 22 1.12 1.86 6.77
C LEU A 22 0.72 2.12 8.22
N VAL A 23 -0.56 2.42 8.44
CA VAL A 23 -1.16 2.67 9.76
C VAL A 23 -2.33 1.73 9.94
N ALA A 24 -2.22 0.81 10.90
CA ALA A 24 -3.30 -0.11 11.24
C ALA A 24 -4.41 0.64 11.98
N GLY A 25 -5.59 0.72 11.37
CA GLY A 25 -6.80 1.24 12.01
C GLY A 25 -7.68 0.12 12.55
N VAL A 26 -8.65 0.48 13.40
CA VAL A 26 -9.60 -0.48 14.01
C VAL A 26 -10.43 -1.22 12.95
N HIS A 27 -10.76 -0.54 11.85
CA HIS A 27 -11.58 -1.09 10.77
C HIS A 27 -10.79 -1.34 9.49
N HIS A 28 -9.82 -0.47 9.18
CA HIS A 28 -9.05 -0.52 7.95
C HIS A 28 -7.61 -0.05 8.18
N ASP A 29 -6.69 -0.66 7.43
CA ASP A 29 -5.33 -0.13 7.30
C ASP A 29 -5.36 1.10 6.38
N HIS A 30 -4.59 2.11 6.73
CA HIS A 30 -4.36 3.29 5.91
C HIS A 30 -2.95 3.23 5.37
N VAL A 31 -2.77 3.62 4.10
CA VAL A 31 -1.46 3.71 3.47
C VAL A 31 -1.25 5.14 3.00
N PHE A 32 -0.25 5.81 3.58
CA PHE A 32 0.14 7.16 3.17
C PHE A 32 1.31 7.10 2.19
N ILE A 33 1.18 7.81 1.09
CA ILE A 33 2.11 7.82 -0.05
C ILE A 33 2.34 9.26 -0.51
N PRO A 34 3.48 9.57 -1.17
CA PRO A 34 3.69 10.85 -1.83
C PRO A 34 2.55 11.18 -2.81
N ALA A 35 1.99 12.39 -2.71
CA ALA A 35 0.79 12.77 -3.44
C ALA A 35 0.98 12.74 -4.97
N ASP A 36 2.17 13.08 -5.44
CA ASP A 36 2.58 13.02 -6.85
C ASP A 36 2.62 11.59 -7.42
N ARG A 37 2.76 10.58 -6.56
CA ARG A 37 2.78 9.15 -6.93
C ARG A 37 1.49 8.42 -6.57
N ALA A 38 0.45 9.11 -6.10
CA ALA A 38 -0.79 8.49 -5.67
C ALA A 38 -1.48 7.68 -6.78
N GLY A 39 -1.49 8.19 -8.01
CA GLY A 39 -2.07 7.49 -9.16
C GLY A 39 -1.29 6.23 -9.54
N GLU A 40 0.05 6.29 -9.51
CA GLU A 40 0.93 5.14 -9.77
C GLU A 40 0.69 4.02 -8.75
N ALA A 41 0.65 4.39 -7.46
CA ALA A 41 0.38 3.45 -6.39
C ALA A 41 -1.00 2.80 -6.51
N LEU A 42 -2.04 3.59 -6.84
CA LEU A 42 -3.39 3.06 -7.00
C LEU A 42 -3.45 2.04 -8.14
N ALA A 43 -2.90 2.37 -9.31
CA ALA A 43 -2.87 1.47 -10.46
C ALA A 43 -2.11 0.16 -10.16
N LEU A 44 -0.98 0.24 -9.45
CA LEU A 44 -0.25 -0.93 -8.99
C LEU A 44 -1.12 -1.82 -8.09
N LEU A 45 -1.76 -1.24 -7.08
CA LEU A 45 -2.59 -1.97 -6.12
C LEU A 45 -3.83 -2.59 -6.79
N GLU A 46 -4.45 -1.90 -7.75
CA GLU A 46 -5.57 -2.43 -8.54
C GLU A 46 -5.17 -3.65 -9.39
N SER A 47 -3.94 -3.68 -9.91
CA SER A 47 -3.41 -4.82 -10.68
C SER A 47 -3.16 -6.09 -9.85
N MET A 48 -3.22 -5.99 -8.51
CA MET A 48 -3.04 -7.10 -7.59
C MET A 48 -4.34 -7.80 -7.20
N SER A 49 -5.49 -7.28 -7.66
CA SER A 49 -6.82 -7.87 -7.49
C SER A 49 -7.02 -9.11 -8.35
#